data_AF-A0A2V8YMH5-F1
#
_entry.id   AF-A0A2V8YMH5-F1
#
_cell.length_a   1.000
_cell.length_b   1.000
_cell.length_c   1.000
_cell.angle_alpha   90.00
_cell.angle_beta   90.00
_cell.angle_gamma   90.00
#
_symmetry.space_group_name_H-M   'P 1'
#
loop_
_entity.id
_entity.type
_entity.pdbx_description
1 polymer ?
#
loop_
_entity_poly.entity_id
_entity_poly.type
_entity_poly.pdbx_seq_one_letter_code
_entity_poly.pdbx_strand_id
1 'polypeptide(L)'
;MKQFLQLTTEYRPSVFLLLLGLSFTAPSFAQTAQSYRQRAIELARNKSWDQAIASYHKALDLEPNDSETHYNLALALKYKGDHSCVRRRNRKRVPV
;
A
#
# COMPACT_ATOMS: atom_id res chain seq x y z
N MET A 1 -2.21 -22.21 58.93
CA MET A 1 -1.46 -22.57 57.71
C MET A 1 -2.22 -23.55 56.80
N LYS A 2 -3.51 -23.32 56.49
CA LYS A 2 -4.30 -24.17 55.56
C LYS A 2 -5.09 -23.40 54.50
N GLN A 3 -4.92 -22.07 54.43
CA GLN A 3 -5.72 -21.22 53.55
C GLN A 3 -5.08 -20.94 52.18
N PHE A 4 -3.82 -21.36 51.97
CA PHE A 4 -3.10 -21.16 50.71
C PHE A 4 -3.32 -22.27 49.67
N LEU A 5 -3.96 -23.39 50.02
CA LEU A 5 -4.12 -24.54 49.13
C LEU A 5 -5.51 -24.66 48.46
N GLN A 6 -6.45 -23.75 48.71
CA GLN A 6 -7.77 -23.77 48.06
C GLN A 6 -7.89 -22.81 46.85
N LEU A 7 -6.90 -21.94 46.63
CA LEU A 7 -6.91 -20.98 45.52
C LEU A 7 -6.49 -21.59 44.17
N THR A 8 -5.94 -22.81 44.15
CA THR A 8 -5.52 -23.50 42.91
C THR A 8 -6.61 -24.41 42.32
N THR A 9 -7.69 -24.69 43.07
CA THR A 9 -8.77 -25.60 42.65
C THR A 9 -9.89 -24.94 41.84
N GLU A 10 -10.01 -23.61 41.87
CA GLU A 10 -11.04 -22.86 41.14
C GLU A 10 -10.51 -22.22 39.84
N TYR A 11 -9.37 -22.68 39.32
CA TYR A 11 -8.88 -22.25 38.02
C TYR A 11 -9.56 -23.05 36.90
N ARG A 12 -10.85 -22.76 36.64
CA ARG A 12 -11.57 -23.37 35.52
C ARG A 12 -10.96 -22.89 34.20
N PRO A 13 -10.28 -23.76 33.43
CA PRO A 13 -9.62 -23.36 32.18
C PRO A 13 -10.59 -22.77 31.14
N SER A 14 -11.89 -23.01 31.30
CA SER A 14 -12.97 -22.41 30.52
C SER A 14 -13.02 -20.87 30.61
N VAL A 15 -12.71 -20.29 31.78
CA VAL A 15 -12.67 -18.83 31.97
C VAL A 15 -11.42 -18.24 31.28
N PHE A 16 -10.33 -19.01 31.25
CA PHE A 16 -9.10 -18.64 30.55
C PHE A 16 -9.25 -18.69 29.02
N LEU A 17 -10.07 -19.61 28.50
CA LEU A 17 -10.40 -19.71 27.08
C LEU A 17 -11.36 -18.60 26.58
N LEU A 18 -12.15 -17.99 27.46
CA LEU A 18 -13.06 -16.90 27.10
C LEU A 18 -12.33 -15.55 26.90
N LEU A 19 -11.24 -15.29 27.64
CA LEU A 19 -10.51 -14.02 27.57
C LEU A 19 -9.49 -13.94 26.41
N LEU A 20 -9.05 -15.09 25.88
CA LEU A 20 -8.11 -15.16 24.75
C LEU A 20 -8.77 -14.92 23.38
N GLY A 21 -10.11 -14.86 23.31
CA GLY A 21 -10.86 -14.75 22.05
C GLY A 21 -11.05 -13.33 21.49
N LEU A 22 -10.66 -12.28 22.22
CA LEU A 22 -11.03 -10.89 21.88
C LEU A 22 -9.87 -10.01 21.38
N SER A 23 -8.67 -10.54 21.18
CA SER A 23 -7.47 -9.73 20.83
C SER A 23 -7.04 -9.78 19.35
N PHE A 24 -7.82 -10.35 18.44
CA PHE A 24 -7.38 -10.49 17.04
C PHE A 24 -8.33 -9.86 16.02
N THR A 25 -8.76 -8.62 16.24
CA THR A 25 -9.09 -7.74 15.11
C THR A 25 -7.83 -6.98 14.71
N ALA A 26 -6.87 -7.71 14.13
CA ALA A 26 -5.83 -7.05 13.37
C ALA A 26 -6.53 -6.20 12.30
N PRO A 27 -6.35 -4.86 12.26
CA PRO A 27 -6.79 -4.10 11.10
C PRO A 27 -6.03 -4.69 9.93
N SER A 28 -6.75 -5.42 9.08
CA SER A 28 -6.21 -5.97 7.86
C SER A 28 -5.66 -4.78 7.08
N PHE A 29 -4.33 -4.66 7.02
CA PHE A 29 -3.63 -3.82 6.06
C PHE A 29 -3.82 -4.42 4.65
N ALA A 30 -5.06 -4.72 4.28
CA ALA A 30 -5.44 -5.04 2.93
C ALA A 30 -4.98 -3.85 2.09
N GLN A 31 -4.01 -4.10 1.20
CA GLN A 31 -3.59 -3.07 0.26
C GLN A 31 -4.79 -2.74 -0.62
N THR A 32 -5.44 -1.63 -0.30
CA THR A 32 -6.56 -1.09 -1.06
C THR A 32 -6.05 -0.38 -2.31
N ALA A 33 -6.96 -0.08 -3.24
CA ALA A 33 -6.67 0.80 -4.37
C ALA A 33 -6.05 2.13 -3.89
N GLN A 34 -6.50 2.65 -2.75
CA GLN A 34 -5.95 3.84 -2.11
C GLN A 34 -4.47 3.69 -1.74
N SER A 35 -4.04 2.55 -1.21
CA SER A 35 -2.62 2.31 -0.87
C SER A 35 -1.74 2.36 -2.13
N TYR A 36 -2.17 1.71 -3.21
CA TYR A 36 -1.46 1.75 -4.49
C TYR A 36 -1.43 3.16 -5.09
N ARG A 37 -2.53 3.91 -4.96
CA ARG A 37 -2.63 5.32 -5.39
C ARG A 37 -1.64 6.20 -4.64
N GLN A 38 -1.59 6.12 -3.31
CA GLN A 38 -0.65 6.90 -2.49
C GLN A 38 0.80 6.58 -2.85
N ARG A 39 1.13 5.28 -2.98
CA ARG A 39 2.46 4.84 -3.43
C ARG A 39 2.81 5.39 -4.82
N ALA A 40 1.86 5.39 -5.75
CA ALA A 40 2.06 5.92 -7.09
C ALA A 40 2.33 7.44 -7.07
N ILE A 41 1.66 8.18 -6.21
CA ILE A 41 1.88 9.63 -6.01
C ILE A 41 3.30 9.89 -5.48
N GLU A 42 3.77 9.12 -4.50
CA GLU A 42 5.14 9.23 -3.99
C GLU A 42 6.19 8.94 -5.07
N LEU A 43 5.97 7.89 -5.86
CA LEU A 43 6.84 7.54 -6.99
C LEU A 43 6.84 8.64 -8.07
N ALA A 44 5.68 9.24 -8.34
CA ALA A 44 5.54 10.36 -9.26
C ALA A 44 6.29 11.60 -8.75
N ARG A 45 6.22 11.91 -7.45
CA ARG A 45 7.01 13.00 -6.82
C ARG A 45 8.52 12.77 -6.98
N ASN A 46 8.95 11.52 -6.88
CA ASN A 46 10.34 11.13 -7.11
C ASN A 46 10.73 11.07 -8.61
N LYS A 47 9.85 11.48 -9.53
CA LYS A 47 10.04 11.42 -11.00
C LYS A 47 10.26 9.99 -11.53
N SER A 48 9.93 8.98 -10.74
CA SER A 48 9.99 7.56 -11.11
C SER A 48 8.73 7.18 -11.88
N TRP A 49 8.53 7.81 -13.04
CA TRP A 49 7.28 7.75 -13.79
C TRP A 49 6.88 6.33 -14.19
N ASP A 50 7.83 5.48 -14.58
CA ASP A 50 7.59 4.07 -14.91
C ASP A 50 6.97 3.29 -13.74
N GLN A 51 7.50 3.46 -12.52
CA GLN A 51 7.02 2.77 -11.33
C GLN A 51 5.68 3.35 -10.84
N ALA A 52 5.49 4.66 -10.98
CA ALA A 52 4.23 5.33 -10.67
C ALA A 52 3.10 4.79 -11.55
N ILE A 53 3.32 4.69 -12.87
CA ILE A 53 2.35 4.13 -13.83
C ILE A 53 1.97 2.69 -13.44
N ALA A 54 2.95 1.84 -13.12
CA ALA A 54 2.67 0.46 -12.71
C ALA A 54 1.83 0.40 -11.42
N SER A 55 2.07 1.31 -10.48
CA SER A 55 1.30 1.39 -9.23
C SER A 55 -0.13 1.92 -9.46
N TYR A 56 -0.32 2.89 -10.35
CA TYR A 56 -1.65 3.37 -10.74
C TYR A 56 -2.47 2.28 -11.44
N HIS A 57 -1.85 1.47 -12.30
CA HIS A 57 -2.57 0.32 -12.90
C HIS A 57 -3.06 -0.67 -11.85
N LYS A 58 -2.26 -0.99 -10.84
CA LYS A 58 -2.70 -1.84 -9.73
C LYS A 58 -3.85 -1.22 -8.92
N ALA A 59 -3.85 0.10 -8.77
CA ALA A 59 -4.97 0.79 -8.14
C ALA A 59 -6.25 0.68 -8.98
N LEU A 60 -6.14 0.81 -10.31
CA LEU A 60 -7.28 0.65 -11.24
C LEU A 60 -7.75 -0.80 -11.39
N ASP A 61 -6.86 -1.79 -11.21
CA ASP A 61 -7.25 -3.21 -11.19
C ASP A 61 -8.20 -3.51 -10.00
N LEU A 62 -8.05 -2.75 -8.90
CA LEU A 62 -8.91 -2.86 -7.71
C LEU A 62 -10.14 -1.95 -7.81
N GLU A 63 -9.97 -0.71 -8.30
CA GLU A 63 -11.04 0.28 -8.50
C GLU A 63 -11.01 0.83 -9.93
N PRO A 64 -11.64 0.14 -10.91
CA PRO A 64 -11.57 0.53 -12.32
C PRO A 64 -12.19 1.89 -12.62
N ASN A 65 -13.12 2.35 -11.77
CA ASN A 65 -13.87 3.59 -11.95
C ASN A 65 -13.30 4.77 -11.15
N ASP A 66 -12.12 4.62 -10.54
CA ASP A 66 -11.51 5.70 -9.77
C ASP A 66 -10.97 6.81 -10.69
N SER A 67 -11.75 7.88 -10.80
CA SER A 67 -11.45 9.04 -11.64
C SER A 67 -10.15 9.75 -11.24
N GLU A 68 -9.82 9.77 -9.95
CA GLU A 68 -8.59 10.37 -9.45
C GLU A 68 -7.36 9.61 -9.93
N THR A 69 -7.37 8.27 -9.84
CA THR A 69 -6.27 7.45 -10.36
C THR A 69 -6.14 7.57 -11.88
N HIS A 70 -7.24 7.60 -12.63
CA HIS A 70 -7.19 7.82 -14.09
C HIS A 70 -6.53 9.16 -14.44
N TYR A 71 -6.93 10.23 -13.75
CA TYR A 71 -6.34 11.56 -13.95
C TYR A 71 -4.83 11.57 -13.64
N ASN A 72 -4.44 10.98 -12.51
CA ASN A 72 -3.04 10.93 -12.09
C ASN A 72 -2.17 10.03 -12.99
N LEU A 73 -2.73 8.94 -13.51
CA LEU A 73 -2.08 8.07 -14.50
C LEU A 73 -1.83 8.83 -15.81
N ALA A 74 -2.82 9.58 -16.32
CA ALA A 74 -2.67 10.39 -17.51
C ALA A 74 -1.55 11.43 -17.35
N LEU A 75 -1.47 12.07 -16.18
CA LEU A 75 -0.42 13.02 -15.85
C LEU A 75 0.97 12.34 -15.83
N ALA A 76 1.09 11.17 -15.20
CA ALA A 76 2.34 10.41 -15.16
C ALA A 76 2.82 9.98 -16.56
N LEU A 77 1.90 9.57 -17.44
CA LEU A 77 2.20 9.22 -18.83
C LEU A 77 2.71 10.42 -19.63
N LYS A 78 2.09 11.59 -19.46
CA LYS A 78 2.54 12.85 -20.08
C LYS A 78 3.98 13.18 -19.69
N TYR A 79 4.27 13.22 -18.40
CA TYR A 79 5.62 13.53 -17.92
C TYR A 79 6.65 12.50 -18.39
N LYS A 80 6.32 11.20 -18.37
CA LYS A 80 7.21 10.17 -18.93
C LYS A 80 7.53 10.42 -20.40
N GLY A 81 6.51 10.77 -21.19
CA GLY A 81 6.65 11.14 -22.60
C GLY A 81 7.61 12.30 -22.81
N ASP A 82 7.41 13.38 -22.05
CA ASP A 82 8.25 14.59 -22.12
C ASP A 82 9.72 14.31 -21.73
N HIS A 83 9.96 13.52 -20.69
CA HIS A 83 11.32 13.13 -20.31
C HIS A 83 11.98 12.20 -21.34
N SER A 84 11.19 11.29 -21.94
CA SER A 84 11.70 10.39 -22.98
C SER A 84 12.09 11.15 -24.26
N CYS A 85 11.33 12.20 -24.63
CA CYS A 85 11.61 13.01 -25.81
C CYS A 85 12.88 13.86 -25.61
N VAL A 86 13.08 14.45 -24.43
CA VAL A 86 14.28 15.23 -24.07
C VAL A 86 15.53 14.35 -24.14
N ARG A 87 15.49 13.15 -23.55
CA ARG A 87 16.63 12.22 -23.58
C ARG A 87 16.99 11.80 -25.01
N ARG A 88 15.99 11.55 -25.86
CA ARG A 88 16.21 11.18 -27.26
C ARG A 88 16.77 12.32 -28.09
N ARG A 89 16.33 13.56 -27.86
CA ARG A 89 16.84 14.77 -28.51
C ARG A 89 18.29 15.08 -28.11
N ASN A 90 18.62 14.93 -26.82
CA ASN A 90 19.98 15.19 -26.33
C ASN A 90 20.99 14.13 -26.82
N ARG A 91 20.60 12.86 -26.95
CA ARG A 91 21.48 11.81 -27.49
C ARG A 91 21.93 12.07 -28.93
N LYS A 92 21.11 12.76 -29.73
CA LYS A 92 21.45 13.11 -31.13
C LYS A 92 22.31 14.37 -31.26
N ARG A 93 22.63 15.05 -30.16
CA ARG A 93 23.31 16.36 -30.16
C ARG A 93 24.75 16.30 -29.68
N VAL A 94 25.34 15.12 -29.49
CA VAL A 94 26.78 15.02 -29.18
C VAL A 94 27.52 15.53 -30.42
N PRO A 95 28.19 16.69 -30.37
CA PRO A 95 29.03 17.12 -31.47
C PRO A 95 30.23 16.17 -31.50
N VAL A 96 30.45 15.56 -32.67
CA VAL A 96 31.72 14.89 -33.01
C VAL A 96 32.81 15.93 -33.20
#